data_AF-A0A4S3TML5-F1
#
_entry.id   AF-A0A4S3TML5-F1
#
_cell.length_a   1.000
_cell.length_b   1.000
_cell.length_c   1.000
_cell.angle_alpha   90.00
_cell.angle_beta   90.00
_cell.angle_gamma   90.00
#
_symmetry.space_group_name_H-M   'P 1'
#
loop_
_entity.id
_entity.type
_entity.pdbx_description
1 polymer ?
#
loop_
_entity_poly.entity_id
_entity_poly.type
_entity_poly.pdbx_seq_one_letter_code
_entity_poly.pdbx_strand_id
1 'polypeptide(L)'
;MARIRYADPSELPPEKRDLLDTLSDADPEARDHSLEGGTLNVYRTLGRNVDVLEGFREYGGVVWEAGGLSAHERETVILSTAYYAETAYEWHQHVRVALDEGMDPEAILAISREETDRLPADRATLVAYVERFVEGDVDDDLHEQVAAHYDEETILGVNALAGCYLGLARLLQALDVDLEQEFVGWDLENL
;
A
#
# COMPACT_ATOMS: atom_id res chain seq x y z
N MET A 1 10.87 8.97 15.88
CA MET A 1 11.29 7.89 16.81
C MET A 1 10.02 7.26 17.29
N ALA A 2 9.79 6.01 16.87
CA ALA A 2 8.55 5.30 17.16
C ALA A 2 8.11 5.37 18.62
N ARG A 3 6.80 5.56 18.80
CA ARG A 3 6.12 5.64 20.11
C ARG A 3 6.04 4.30 20.81
N ILE A 4 6.27 3.20 20.08
CA ILE A 4 6.43 1.86 20.63
C ILE A 4 7.72 1.23 20.12
N ARG A 5 8.31 0.35 20.92
CA ARG A 5 9.45 -0.46 20.47
C ARG A 5 9.02 -1.38 19.32
N TYR A 6 9.92 -1.63 18.39
CA TYR A 6 9.74 -2.65 17.35
C TYR A 6 9.91 -4.06 17.93
N ALA A 7 9.20 -5.03 17.37
CA ALA A 7 9.41 -6.44 17.69
C ALA A 7 10.78 -6.90 17.19
N ASP A 8 11.41 -7.75 17.99
CA ASP A 8 12.56 -8.54 17.58
C ASP A 8 12.06 -9.96 17.25
N PRO A 9 12.51 -10.58 16.14
CA PRO A 9 12.09 -11.95 15.77
C PRO A 9 12.27 -12.98 16.90
N SER A 10 13.27 -12.80 17.77
CA SER A 10 13.50 -13.70 18.91
C SER A 10 12.39 -13.65 19.96
N GLU A 11 11.60 -12.57 20.00
CA GLU A 11 10.47 -12.40 20.92
C GLU A 11 9.18 -13.08 20.43
N LEU A 12 9.10 -13.46 19.16
CA LEU A 12 7.95 -14.14 18.59
C LEU A 12 8.04 -15.68 18.76
N PRO A 13 6.89 -16.38 18.86
CA PRO A 13 6.84 -17.83 18.74
C PRO A 13 7.57 -18.30 17.48
N PRO A 14 8.41 -19.34 17.51
CA PRO A 14 9.22 -19.78 16.37
C PRO A 14 8.43 -19.94 15.07
N GLU A 15 7.22 -20.48 15.16
CA GLU A 15 6.30 -20.71 14.04
C GLU A 15 5.66 -19.44 13.46
N LYS A 16 5.78 -18.30 14.15
CA LYS A 16 5.22 -17.01 13.73
C LYS A 16 6.30 -15.99 13.34
N ARG A 17 7.59 -16.36 13.36
CA ARG A 17 8.69 -15.43 13.06
C ARG A 17 8.66 -14.94 11.63
N ASP A 18 8.31 -15.82 10.71
CA ASP A 18 8.25 -15.53 9.27
C ASP A 18 7.11 -14.54 8.94
N LEU A 19 6.17 -14.30 9.87
CA LEU A 19 5.20 -13.19 9.75
C LEU A 19 5.86 -11.81 9.79
N LEU A 20 7.16 -11.72 10.10
CA LEU A 20 7.90 -10.48 10.04
C LEU A 20 8.53 -10.23 8.66
N ASP A 21 8.71 -11.26 7.84
CA ASP A 21 9.41 -11.18 6.54
C ASP A 21 8.49 -10.61 5.46
N THR A 22 9.01 -9.92 4.45
CA THR A 22 8.15 -9.23 3.49
C THR A 22 7.33 -10.21 2.65
N LEU A 23 6.24 -9.75 2.02
CA LEU A 23 5.36 -10.65 1.24
C LEU A 23 6.12 -11.27 0.05
N SER A 24 7.14 -10.60 -0.48
CA SER A 24 8.03 -11.14 -1.52
C SER A 24 8.94 -12.25 -1.00
N ASP A 25 9.39 -12.18 0.26
CA ASP A 25 10.24 -13.22 0.87
C ASP A 25 9.48 -14.54 1.09
N ALA A 26 8.15 -14.54 1.04
CA ALA A 26 7.30 -15.72 1.23
C ALA A 26 7.06 -16.53 -0.06
N ASP A 27 7.36 -15.97 -1.24
CA ASP A 27 7.21 -16.64 -2.53
C ASP A 27 8.60 -16.87 -3.18
N PRO A 28 9.09 -18.13 -3.24
CA PRO A 28 10.39 -18.44 -3.83
C PRO A 28 10.50 -18.20 -5.34
N GLU A 29 9.37 -17.96 -6.04
CA GLU A 29 9.34 -17.60 -7.47
C GLU A 29 9.21 -16.09 -7.69
N ALA A 30 9.05 -15.31 -6.62
CA ALA A 30 9.02 -13.85 -6.66
C ALA A 30 10.38 -13.33 -7.17
N ARG A 31 10.32 -12.39 -8.12
CA ARG A 31 11.51 -11.81 -8.74
C ARG A 31 12.09 -10.79 -7.78
N ASP A 32 13.38 -10.91 -7.41
CA ASP A 32 14.25 -9.88 -6.77
C ASP A 32 13.49 -8.59 -6.40
N HIS A 33 12.62 -8.68 -5.39
CA HIS A 33 11.74 -7.57 -5.03
C HIS A 33 12.55 -6.60 -4.20
N SER A 34 12.34 -5.29 -4.38
CA SER A 34 13.01 -4.24 -3.60
C SER A 34 12.79 -4.31 -2.07
N LEU A 35 11.87 -5.16 -1.63
CA LEU A 35 11.57 -5.47 -0.24
C LEU A 35 12.29 -6.74 0.28
N GLU A 36 13.11 -7.41 -0.54
CA GLU A 36 13.80 -8.64 -0.17
C GLU A 36 14.88 -8.43 0.90
N GLY A 37 14.95 -9.36 1.85
CA GLY A 37 16.09 -9.51 2.77
C GLY A 37 16.07 -8.64 4.03
N GLY A 38 14.92 -8.07 4.40
CA GLY A 38 14.83 -7.23 5.59
C GLY A 38 13.44 -7.16 6.22
N THR A 39 13.40 -7.22 7.56
CA THR A 39 12.18 -7.02 8.32
C THR A 39 11.75 -5.54 8.32
N LEU A 40 10.75 -5.18 7.52
CA LEU A 40 10.19 -3.82 7.52
C LEU A 40 9.62 -3.44 8.89
N ASN A 41 9.80 -2.20 9.30
CA ASN A 41 9.32 -1.67 10.58
C ASN A 41 7.79 -1.74 10.69
N VAL A 42 7.03 -1.75 9.59
CA VAL A 42 5.57 -2.04 9.62
C VAL A 42 5.29 -3.40 10.26
N TYR A 43 5.95 -4.47 9.80
CA TYR A 43 5.75 -5.81 10.36
C TYR A 43 6.30 -5.93 11.78
N ARG A 44 7.42 -5.26 12.09
CA ARG A 44 7.93 -5.22 13.47
C ARG A 44 7.03 -4.45 14.42
N THR A 45 6.37 -3.41 13.93
CA THR A 45 5.40 -2.61 14.70
C THR A 45 4.18 -3.46 15.00
N LEU A 46 3.58 -4.08 13.98
CA LEU A 46 2.44 -4.98 14.15
C LEU A 46 2.80 -6.20 15.00
N GLY A 47 3.99 -6.78 14.81
CA GLY A 47 4.50 -7.95 15.53
C GLY A 47 4.65 -7.75 17.04
N ARG A 48 4.53 -6.51 17.54
CA ARG A 48 4.34 -6.24 18.98
C ARG A 48 3.08 -6.90 19.53
N ASN A 49 2.10 -7.14 18.67
CA ASN A 49 0.96 -7.99 18.89
C ASN A 49 0.85 -8.99 17.72
N VAL A 50 1.43 -10.17 17.88
CA VAL A 50 1.56 -11.16 16.79
C VAL A 50 0.22 -11.61 16.22
N ASP A 51 -0.85 -11.63 17.02
CA ASP A 51 -2.18 -12.01 16.54
C ASP A 51 -2.80 -10.91 15.66
N VAL A 52 -2.48 -9.64 15.95
CA VAL A 52 -2.84 -8.51 15.06
C VAL A 52 -2.08 -8.58 13.75
N LEU A 53 -0.78 -8.88 13.80
CA LEU A 53 0.05 -9.06 12.60
C LEU A 53 -0.46 -10.21 11.72
N GLU A 54 -0.78 -11.36 12.31
CA GLU A 54 -1.31 -12.52 11.59
C GLU A 54 -2.64 -12.20 10.89
N GLY A 55 -3.59 -11.61 11.62
CA GLY A 55 -4.87 -11.20 11.02
C GLY A 55 -4.72 -10.10 9.95
N PHE A 56 -3.80 -9.16 10.15
CA PHE A 56 -3.48 -8.15 9.13
C PHE A 56 -2.93 -8.79 7.86
N ARG A 57 -2.04 -9.78 7.97
CA ARG A 57 -1.52 -10.51 6.81
C ARG A 57 -2.58 -11.32 6.09
N GLU A 58 -3.44 -12.01 6.83
CA GLU A 58 -4.53 -12.78 6.24
C GLU A 58 -5.48 -11.87 5.44
N TYR A 59 -5.92 -10.76 6.04
CA TYR A 59 -6.77 -9.79 5.36
C TYR A 59 -6.06 -9.13 4.17
N GLY A 60 -4.83 -8.65 4.36
CA GLY A 60 -4.04 -8.00 3.32
C GLY A 60 -3.77 -8.92 2.13
N GLY A 61 -3.43 -10.19 2.37
CA GLY A 61 -3.21 -11.19 1.33
C GLY A 61 -4.47 -11.45 0.51
N VAL A 62 -5.63 -11.62 1.16
CA VAL A 62 -6.92 -11.80 0.46
C VAL A 62 -7.24 -10.60 -0.42
N VAL A 63 -7.11 -9.38 0.10
CA VAL A 63 -7.41 -8.16 -0.66
C VAL A 63 -6.44 -7.99 -1.83
N TRP A 64 -5.16 -8.34 -1.64
CA TRP A 64 -4.14 -8.28 -2.67
C TRP A 64 -4.36 -9.28 -3.82
N GLU A 65 -4.72 -10.52 -3.50
CA GLU A 65 -4.87 -11.62 -4.47
C GLU A 65 -6.25 -11.66 -5.13
N ALA A 66 -7.30 -11.36 -4.37
CA ALA A 66 -8.69 -11.51 -4.80
C ALA A 66 -9.39 -10.17 -5.09
N GLY A 67 -8.66 -9.04 -5.07
CA GLY A 67 -9.22 -7.71 -5.28
C GLY A 67 -9.65 -7.38 -6.72
N GLY A 68 -9.41 -8.28 -7.69
CA GLY A 68 -9.84 -8.09 -9.09
C GLY A 68 -9.08 -7.00 -9.85
N LEU A 69 -7.93 -6.57 -9.34
CA LEU A 69 -7.08 -5.50 -9.90
C LEU A 69 -5.79 -6.08 -10.48
N SER A 70 -5.30 -5.52 -11.59
CA SER A 70 -3.95 -5.78 -12.08
C SER A 70 -2.89 -5.20 -11.13
N ALA A 71 -1.63 -5.61 -11.27
CA ALA A 71 -0.53 -5.09 -10.46
C ALA A 71 -0.44 -3.56 -10.46
N HIS A 72 -0.50 -2.94 -11.65
CA HIS A 72 -0.44 -1.47 -11.75
C HIS A 72 -1.67 -0.78 -11.16
N GLU A 73 -2.85 -1.41 -11.22
CA GLU A 73 -4.06 -0.83 -10.61
C GLU A 73 -4.03 -0.93 -9.08
N ARG A 74 -3.51 -2.04 -8.52
CA ARG A 74 -3.26 -2.15 -7.08
C ARG A 74 -2.31 -1.06 -6.62
N GLU A 75 -1.17 -0.90 -7.29
CA GLU A 75 -0.21 0.16 -6.94
C GLU A 75 -0.79 1.56 -7.15
N THR A 76 -1.63 1.78 -8.17
CA THR A 76 -2.37 3.06 -8.33
C THR A 76 -3.24 3.34 -7.10
N VAL A 77 -4.03 2.36 -6.64
CA VAL A 77 -4.88 2.53 -5.45
C VAL A 77 -4.05 2.79 -4.19
N ILE A 78 -2.96 2.05 -4.00
CA ILE A 78 -2.12 2.15 -2.81
C ILE A 78 -1.36 3.48 -2.79
N LEU A 79 -0.73 3.87 -3.89
CA LEU A 79 0.00 5.14 -3.99
C LEU A 79 -0.93 6.35 -3.85
N SER A 80 -2.12 6.31 -4.45
CA SER A 80 -3.13 7.35 -4.25
C SER A 80 -3.59 7.40 -2.79
N THR A 81 -3.86 6.26 -2.17
CA THR A 81 -4.22 6.20 -0.74
C THR A 81 -3.11 6.81 0.11
N ALA A 82 -1.85 6.45 -0.17
CA ALA A 82 -0.70 6.94 0.56
C ALA A 82 -0.50 8.46 0.42
N TYR A 83 -0.69 8.98 -0.80
CA TYR A 83 -0.60 10.40 -1.10
C TYR A 83 -1.68 11.20 -0.37
N TYR A 84 -2.96 10.86 -0.57
CA TYR A 84 -4.08 11.58 0.05
C TYR A 84 -4.19 11.39 1.56
N ALA A 85 -3.67 10.28 2.10
CA ALA A 85 -3.55 10.09 3.55
C ALA A 85 -2.29 10.76 4.15
N GLU A 86 -1.42 11.35 3.34
CA GLU A 86 -0.15 11.99 3.69
C GLU A 86 0.80 11.04 4.45
N THR A 87 0.91 9.79 4.01
CA THR A 87 1.76 8.77 4.64
C THR A 87 3.03 8.53 3.84
N ALA A 88 4.13 9.13 4.32
CA ALA A 88 5.45 8.93 3.75
C ALA A 88 5.91 7.46 3.80
N TYR A 89 5.48 6.68 4.81
CA TYR A 89 5.89 5.29 4.96
C TYR A 89 5.36 4.42 3.82
N GLU A 90 4.06 4.47 3.55
CA GLU A 90 3.46 3.63 2.51
C GLU A 90 3.88 4.09 1.12
N TRP A 91 3.93 5.41 0.88
CA TRP A 91 4.48 5.96 -0.36
C TRP A 91 5.90 5.45 -0.62
N HIS A 92 6.77 5.53 0.38
CA HIS A 92 8.16 5.09 0.27
C HIS A 92 8.32 3.62 -0.11
N GLN A 93 7.51 2.74 0.47
CA GLN A 93 7.58 1.31 0.15
C GLN A 93 6.97 1.02 -1.22
N HIS A 94 5.77 1.55 -1.49
CA HIS A 94 5.01 1.22 -2.67
C HIS A 94 5.51 1.88 -3.95
N VAL A 95 6.23 3.00 -3.87
CA VAL A 95 6.96 3.52 -5.03
C VAL A 95 7.93 2.47 -5.57
N ARG A 96 8.65 1.76 -4.70
CA ARG A 96 9.61 0.73 -5.14
C ARG A 96 8.90 -0.49 -5.70
N VAL A 97 7.84 -0.95 -5.03
CA VAL A 97 7.01 -2.06 -5.51
C VAL A 97 6.42 -1.75 -6.89
N ALA A 98 5.88 -0.54 -7.09
CA ALA A 98 5.37 -0.10 -8.38
C ALA A 98 6.43 -0.13 -9.49
N LEU A 99 7.66 0.29 -9.18
CA LEU A 99 8.77 0.23 -10.14
C LEU A 99 9.19 -1.21 -10.46
N ASP A 100 9.22 -2.10 -9.47
CA ASP A 100 9.53 -3.53 -9.67
C ASP A 100 8.48 -4.22 -10.56
N GLU A 101 7.21 -3.84 -10.42
CA GLU A 101 6.11 -4.29 -11.28
C GLU A 101 6.16 -3.68 -12.69
N GLY A 102 7.08 -2.73 -12.94
CA GLY A 102 7.28 -2.10 -14.25
C GLY A 102 6.38 -0.89 -14.50
N MET A 103 5.83 -0.27 -13.46
CA MET A 103 5.10 0.99 -13.59
C MET A 103 6.07 2.12 -14.00
N ASP A 104 5.63 2.93 -14.97
CA ASP A 104 6.40 4.10 -15.41
C ASP A 104 6.51 5.12 -14.26
N PRO A 105 7.73 5.59 -13.89
CA PRO A 105 7.89 6.67 -12.90
C PRO A 105 7.02 7.90 -13.17
N GLU A 106 6.75 8.23 -14.45
CA GLU A 106 5.88 9.36 -14.79
C GLU A 106 4.42 9.12 -14.38
N ALA A 107 3.96 7.86 -14.33
CA ALA A 107 2.63 7.53 -13.82
C ALA A 107 2.56 7.67 -12.30
N ILE A 108 3.64 7.34 -11.58
CA ILE A 108 3.74 7.56 -10.13
C ILE A 108 3.74 9.07 -9.83
N LEU A 109 4.54 9.84 -10.58
CA LEU A 109 4.59 11.30 -10.45
C LEU A 109 3.27 11.98 -10.80
N ALA A 110 2.51 11.43 -11.76
CA ALA A 110 1.17 11.95 -12.07
C ALA A 110 0.22 11.89 -10.87
N ILE A 111 0.39 10.91 -9.97
CA ILE A 111 -0.38 10.82 -8.72
C ILE A 111 0.05 11.94 -7.76
N SER A 112 1.35 12.07 -7.45
CA SER A 112 1.82 13.04 -6.45
C SER A 112 1.77 14.50 -6.90
N ARG A 113 1.68 14.75 -8.20
CA ARG A 113 1.52 16.08 -8.80
C ARG A 113 0.07 16.43 -9.13
N GLU A 114 -0.87 15.51 -8.87
CA GLU A 114 -2.28 15.65 -9.22
C GLU A 114 -2.50 15.90 -10.73
N GLU A 115 -1.63 15.32 -11.57
CA GLU A 115 -1.66 15.39 -13.04
C GLU A 115 -2.38 14.15 -13.62
N THR A 116 -3.59 13.84 -13.12
CA THR A 116 -4.30 12.59 -13.48
C THR A 116 -4.67 12.49 -14.96
N ASP A 117 -4.70 13.61 -15.69
CA ASP A 117 -4.90 13.66 -17.14
C ASP A 117 -3.76 13.01 -17.94
N ARG A 118 -2.60 12.77 -17.30
CA ARG A 118 -1.45 12.04 -17.88
C ARG A 118 -1.58 10.53 -17.71
N LEU A 119 -2.56 10.05 -16.96
CA LEU A 119 -2.83 8.63 -16.76
C LEU A 119 -3.83 8.10 -17.80
N PRO A 120 -3.80 6.79 -18.09
CA PRO A 120 -4.93 6.11 -18.72
C PRO A 120 -6.25 6.38 -17.98
N ALA A 121 -7.36 6.48 -18.72
CA ALA A 121 -8.65 6.94 -18.19
C ALA A 121 -9.19 6.09 -17.02
N ASP A 122 -8.98 4.78 -17.07
CA ASP A 122 -9.30 3.84 -16.00
C ASP A 122 -8.52 4.16 -14.71
N ARG A 123 -7.20 4.35 -14.82
CA ARG A 123 -6.35 4.72 -13.68
C ARG A 123 -6.62 6.13 -13.17
N ALA A 124 -6.85 7.11 -14.04
CA ALA A 124 -7.23 8.47 -13.63
C ALA A 124 -8.53 8.45 -12.80
N THR A 125 -9.50 7.62 -13.21
CA THR A 125 -10.75 7.42 -12.48
C THR A 125 -10.54 6.72 -11.13
N LEU A 126 -9.63 5.75 -11.05
CA LEU A 126 -9.23 5.15 -9.76
C LEU A 126 -8.60 6.17 -8.81
N VAL A 127 -7.69 7.03 -9.28
CA VAL A 127 -7.05 8.07 -8.44
C VAL A 127 -8.11 8.99 -7.83
N ALA A 128 -9.02 9.51 -8.67
CA ALA A 128 -10.10 10.39 -8.22
C ALA A 128 -11.06 9.69 -7.24
N TYR A 129 -11.38 8.41 -7.48
CA TYR A 129 -12.20 7.64 -6.55
C TYR A 129 -11.51 7.45 -5.19
N VAL A 130 -10.21 7.14 -5.20
CA VAL A 130 -9.43 6.92 -3.97
C VAL A 130 -9.24 8.21 -3.17
N GLU A 131 -9.05 9.35 -3.83
CA GLU A 131 -9.07 10.67 -3.19
C GLU A 131 -10.31 10.86 -2.32
N ARG A 132 -11.48 10.72 -2.94
CA ARG A 132 -12.78 10.91 -2.29
C ARG A 132 -13.10 9.81 -1.28
N PHE A 133 -12.58 8.60 -1.49
CA PHE A 133 -12.64 7.53 -0.50
C PHE A 133 -11.87 7.88 0.78
N VAL A 134 -10.66 8.44 0.65
CA VAL A 134 -9.84 8.87 1.80
C VAL A 134 -10.49 10.02 2.56
N GLU A 135 -11.13 10.95 1.83
CA GLU A 135 -11.89 12.07 2.42
C GLU A 135 -13.23 11.64 3.04
N GLY A 136 -13.76 10.49 2.61
CA GLY A 136 -14.99 9.89 3.12
C GLY A 136 -16.26 10.42 2.46
N ASP A 137 -16.18 10.85 1.20
CA ASP A 137 -17.23 11.57 0.49
C ASP A 137 -17.29 11.27 -1.02
N VAL A 138 -17.07 10.00 -1.37
CA VAL A 138 -17.45 9.42 -2.67
C VAL A 138 -18.94 9.68 -2.92
N ASP A 139 -19.25 10.31 -4.05
CA ASP A 139 -20.62 10.56 -4.50
C ASP A 139 -21.07 9.59 -5.60
N ASP A 140 -22.37 9.63 -5.93
CA ASP A 140 -22.99 8.72 -6.91
C ASP A 140 -22.39 8.92 -8.32
N ASP A 141 -22.13 10.16 -8.72
CA ASP A 141 -21.58 10.48 -10.05
C ASP A 141 -20.16 9.91 -10.23
N LEU A 142 -19.33 9.96 -9.19
CA LEU A 142 -17.99 9.37 -9.21
C LEU A 142 -18.03 7.84 -9.12
N HIS A 143 -18.96 7.29 -8.34
CA HIS A 143 -19.16 5.84 -8.30
C HIS A 143 -19.58 5.28 -9.66
N GLU A 144 -20.50 5.97 -10.37
CA GLU A 144 -20.89 5.61 -11.73
C GLU A 144 -19.72 5.66 -12.73
N GLN A 145 -18.79 6.61 -12.57
CA GLN A 145 -17.58 6.69 -13.40
C GLN A 145 -16.66 5.48 -13.20
N VAL A 146 -16.41 5.06 -11.96
CA VAL A 146 -15.63 3.83 -11.71
C VAL A 146 -16.36 2.59 -12.24
N ALA A 147 -17.67 2.53 -12.09
CA ALA A 147 -18.50 1.43 -12.59
C ALA A 147 -18.53 1.32 -14.13
N ALA A 148 -18.12 2.37 -14.85
CA ALA A 148 -17.92 2.28 -16.29
C ALA A 148 -16.66 1.49 -16.68
N HIS A 149 -15.71 1.31 -15.75
CA HIS A 149 -14.43 0.61 -15.96
C HIS A 149 -14.35 -0.74 -15.26
N TYR A 150 -15.00 -0.89 -14.10
CA TYR A 150 -14.85 -2.03 -13.21
C TYR A 150 -16.21 -2.63 -12.82
N ASP A 151 -16.26 -3.94 -12.62
CA ASP A 151 -17.46 -4.60 -12.08
C ASP A 151 -17.59 -4.42 -10.57
N GLU A 152 -18.75 -4.78 -10.01
CA GLU A 152 -19.06 -4.60 -8.58
C GLU A 152 -18.06 -5.34 -7.66
N GLU A 153 -17.53 -6.49 -8.11
CA GLU A 153 -16.57 -7.29 -7.34
C GLU A 153 -15.21 -6.58 -7.26
N THR A 154 -14.71 -6.07 -8.39
CA THR A 154 -13.48 -5.27 -8.42
C THR A 154 -13.66 -3.94 -7.68
N ILE A 155 -14.82 -3.28 -7.77
CA ILE A 155 -15.09 -2.05 -6.99
C ILE A 155 -15.02 -2.32 -5.50
N LEU A 156 -15.60 -3.42 -5.02
CA LEU A 156 -15.45 -3.85 -3.63
C LEU A 156 -13.97 -4.06 -3.28
N GLY A 157 -13.20 -4.70 -4.18
CA GLY A 157 -11.75 -4.87 -4.07
C GLY A 157 -10.99 -3.55 -3.92
N VAL A 158 -11.29 -2.54 -4.74
CA VAL A 158 -10.71 -1.18 -4.65
C VAL A 158 -10.94 -0.57 -3.27
N ASN A 159 -12.18 -0.62 -2.78
CA ASN A 159 -12.54 -0.06 -1.46
C ASN A 159 -11.88 -0.84 -0.31
N ALA A 160 -11.81 -2.17 -0.41
CA ALA A 160 -11.16 -3.01 0.58
C ALA A 160 -9.64 -2.75 0.65
N LEU A 161 -8.99 -2.55 -0.51
CA LEU A 161 -7.57 -2.22 -0.63
C LEU A 161 -7.28 -0.82 -0.09
N ALA A 162 -7.99 0.19 -0.57
CA ALA A 162 -7.86 1.56 -0.06
C ALA A 162 -8.13 1.63 1.45
N GLY A 163 -9.15 0.90 1.95
CA GLY A 163 -9.46 0.83 3.38
C GLY A 163 -8.37 0.14 4.21
N CYS A 164 -7.76 -0.93 3.68
CA CYS A 164 -6.64 -1.62 4.31
C CYS A 164 -5.46 -0.67 4.53
N TYR A 165 -5.03 0.01 3.45
CA TYR A 165 -3.91 0.92 3.46
C TYR A 165 -4.21 2.21 4.23
N LEU A 166 -5.43 2.77 4.12
CA LEU A 166 -5.81 3.93 4.94
C LEU A 166 -5.77 3.58 6.44
N GLY A 167 -6.27 2.42 6.85
CA GLY A 167 -6.18 1.95 8.23
C GLY A 167 -4.73 1.80 8.70
N LEU A 168 -3.88 1.22 7.84
CA LEU A 168 -2.46 1.04 8.12
C LEU A 168 -1.73 2.40 8.20
N ALA A 169 -1.97 3.32 7.27
CA ALA A 169 -1.47 4.70 7.30
C ALA A 169 -1.73 5.37 8.65
N ARG A 170 -2.99 5.32 9.12
CA ARG A 170 -3.37 5.93 10.40
C ARG A 170 -2.67 5.26 11.58
N LEU A 171 -2.49 3.94 11.54
CA LEU A 171 -1.73 3.21 12.56
C LEU A 171 -0.26 3.64 12.59
N LEU A 172 0.40 3.67 11.43
CA LEU A 172 1.82 4.01 11.30
C LEU A 172 2.09 5.46 11.73
N GLN A 173 1.28 6.41 11.27
CA GLN A 173 1.33 7.82 11.68
C GLN A 173 1.09 7.98 13.19
N ALA A 174 0.08 7.28 13.73
CA ALA A 174 -0.23 7.35 15.17
C ALA A 174 0.89 6.81 16.05
N LEU A 175 1.72 5.90 15.53
CA LEU A 175 2.85 5.29 16.23
C LEU A 175 4.20 5.92 15.90
N ASP A 176 4.25 6.92 15.00
CA ASP A 176 5.49 7.57 14.53
C ASP A 176 6.52 6.55 14.01
N VAL A 177 6.05 5.57 13.22
CA VAL A 177 6.92 4.51 12.67
C VAL A 177 7.97 5.13 11.75
N ASP A 178 9.23 4.79 12.02
CA ASP A 178 10.38 5.31 11.29
C ASP A 178 10.56 4.54 9.96
N LEU A 179 10.93 5.26 8.90
CA LEU A 179 11.39 4.68 7.64
C LEU A 179 12.71 3.91 7.86
N GLU A 180 12.94 2.86 7.09
CA GLU A 180 14.19 2.10 7.11
C GLU A 180 15.34 2.86 6.42
N GLN A 181 14.99 3.70 5.45
CA GLN A 181 15.91 4.47 4.62
C GLN A 181 15.40 5.90 4.46
N GLU A 182 16.20 6.74 3.79
CA GLU A 182 15.78 8.10 3.45
C GLU A 182 14.48 8.07 2.63
N PHE A 183 13.53 8.96 2.96
CA PHE A 183 12.26 9.06 2.24
C PHE A 183 12.51 9.28 0.75
N VAL A 184 11.81 8.54 -0.09
CA VAL A 184 12.02 8.57 -1.56
C VAL A 184 11.67 9.93 -2.16
N GLY A 185 10.87 10.73 -1.45
CA GLY A 185 10.37 12.01 -1.91
C GLY A 185 9.02 11.86 -2.61
N TRP A 186 8.15 12.86 -2.45
CA TRP A 186 6.88 12.90 -3.19
C TRP A 186 7.12 13.08 -4.70
N ASP A 187 8.24 13.71 -5.07
CA ASP A 187 8.72 13.89 -6.44
C ASP A 187 9.83 12.88 -6.82
N LEU A 188 9.99 11.80 -6.05
CA LEU A 188 10.98 10.74 -6.28
C LEU A 188 12.43 11.25 -6.28
N GLU A 189 12.75 12.29 -5.49
CA GLU A 189 14.04 12.96 -5.54
C GLU A 189 15.21 12.12 -4.99
N ASN A 190 14.90 11.10 -4.18
CA ASN A 190 15.88 10.25 -3.50
C ASN A 190 15.80 8.77 -3.93
N LEU A 191 15.35 8.54 -5.17
CA LEU A 191 15.19 7.20 -5.75
C LEU A 191 16.50 6.64 -6.32
#